data_AF-A0A380MWL6-F1
#
_entry.id   AF-A0A380MWL6-F1
#
_cell.length_a   1.000
_cell.length_b   1.000
_cell.length_c   1.000
_cell.angle_alpha   90.00
_cell.angle_beta   90.00
_cell.angle_gamma   90.00
#
_symmetry.space_group_name_H-M   'P 1'
#
loop_
_entity.id
_entity.type
_entity.pdbx_description
1 polymer ?
#
loop_
_entity_poly.entity_id
_entity_poly.type
_entity_poly.pdbx_seq_one_letter_code
_entity_poly.pdbx_strand_id
1 'polypeptide(L)'
;MKFKPFLLGCLLFTLPTHADESVWQQQQRDIAEIVKELNYLIEVTKQLQINYKEDGSKIRFNYVALIAQLRAARDGAQEYLNDNLMELHTAPPPVIKSSMTKVAP
;
A
#
# COMPACT_ATOMS: atom_id res chain seq x y z
N MET A 1 -20.39 22.58 -51.23
CA MET A 1 -21.66 22.10 -50.61
C MET A 1 -21.61 20.58 -50.61
N LYS A 2 -21.76 19.79 -49.54
CA LYS A 2 -21.93 19.95 -48.09
C LYS A 2 -21.27 18.69 -47.48
N PHE A 3 -20.17 18.84 -46.74
CA PHE A 3 -19.61 17.77 -45.90
C PHE A 3 -20.33 17.85 -44.55
N LYS A 4 -21.04 16.80 -44.13
CA LYS A 4 -21.68 16.72 -42.82
C LYS A 4 -20.79 15.89 -41.88
N PRO A 5 -20.34 16.45 -40.75
CA PRO A 5 -19.68 15.71 -39.68
C PRO A 5 -20.74 15.09 -38.77
N PHE A 6 -20.64 13.79 -38.49
CA PHE A 6 -21.40 13.14 -37.41
C PHE A 6 -20.40 12.72 -36.33
N LEU A 7 -20.02 13.70 -35.51
CA LEU A 7 -19.58 13.44 -34.15
C LEU A 7 -20.83 13.19 -33.32
N LEU A 8 -20.80 12.13 -32.51
CA LEU A 8 -21.41 11.95 -31.19
C LEU A 8 -21.84 10.49 -31.04
N GLY A 9 -21.21 9.75 -30.14
CA GLY A 9 -21.68 8.42 -29.82
C GLY A 9 -20.78 7.53 -28.96
N CYS A 10 -19.58 7.94 -28.55
CA CYS A 10 -18.85 7.24 -27.49
C CYS A 10 -19.18 7.85 -26.13
N LEU A 11 -20.45 7.73 -25.73
CA LEU A 11 -20.92 7.93 -24.36
C LEU A 11 -21.38 6.57 -23.84
N LEU A 12 -20.41 5.67 -23.64
CA LEU A 12 -20.55 4.60 -22.66
C LEU A 12 -19.42 4.82 -21.65
N PHE A 13 -19.76 5.68 -20.71
CA PHE A 13 -19.14 5.85 -19.42
C PHE A 13 -18.98 4.45 -18.80
N THR A 14 -17.78 3.89 -18.86
CA THR A 14 -17.41 2.71 -18.08
C THR A 14 -17.39 3.09 -16.61
N LEU A 15 -18.50 2.90 -15.91
CA LEU A 15 -18.51 2.65 -14.47
C LEU A 15 -18.47 1.14 -14.30
N PRO A 16 -17.45 0.60 -13.61
CA PRO A 16 -17.56 0.51 -12.16
C PRO A 16 -16.22 0.68 -11.43
N THR A 17 -16.05 1.68 -10.56
CA THR A 17 -14.80 1.83 -9.77
C THR A 17 -14.98 1.58 -8.26
N HIS A 18 -16.19 1.32 -7.76
CA HIS A 18 -16.41 1.20 -6.31
C HIS A 18 -16.05 -0.18 -5.73
N ALA A 19 -16.15 -1.26 -6.52
CA ALA A 19 -15.84 -2.61 -6.06
C ALA A 19 -14.33 -2.85 -5.95
N ASP A 20 -13.57 -2.35 -6.94
CA ASP A 20 -12.12 -2.50 -7.03
C ASP A 20 -11.39 -1.75 -5.90
N GLU A 21 -11.86 -0.54 -5.58
CA GLU A 21 -11.30 0.27 -4.49
C GLU A 21 -11.49 -0.39 -3.12
N SER A 22 -12.66 -0.98 -2.85
CA SER A 22 -12.90 -1.65 -1.55
C SER A 22 -12.00 -2.87 -1.31
N VAL A 23 -11.72 -3.64 -2.38
CA VAL A 23 -10.85 -4.82 -2.34
C VAL A 23 -9.40 -4.38 -2.12
N TRP A 24 -8.96 -3.35 -2.83
CA TRP A 24 -7.63 -2.78 -2.65
C TRP A 24 -7.42 -2.21 -1.24
N GLN A 25 -8.38 -1.46 -0.71
CA GLN A 25 -8.33 -0.93 0.66
C GLN A 25 -8.29 -2.04 1.71
N GLN A 26 -9.02 -3.15 1.49
CA GLN A 26 -8.95 -4.31 2.36
C GLN A 26 -7.56 -4.94 2.32
N GLN A 27 -6.99 -5.12 1.12
CA GLN A 27 -5.65 -5.68 0.96
C GLN A 27 -4.57 -4.84 1.65
N GLN A 28 -4.64 -3.51 1.56
CA GLN A 28 -3.70 -2.62 2.26
C GLN A 28 -3.81 -2.76 3.79
N ARG A 29 -5.03 -2.89 4.33
CA ARG A 29 -5.24 -3.16 5.77
C ARG A 29 -4.67 -4.50 6.18
N ASP A 30 -4.89 -5.54 5.38
CA ASP A 30 -4.40 -6.89 5.67
C ASP A 30 -2.87 -6.92 5.71
N ILE A 31 -2.21 -6.24 4.76
CA ILE A 31 -0.75 -6.15 4.72
C ILE A 31 -0.21 -5.30 5.89
N ALA A 32 -0.89 -4.22 6.26
CA ALA A 32 -0.52 -3.44 7.45
C ALA A 32 -0.61 -4.27 8.74
N GLU A 33 -1.63 -5.13 8.87
CA GLU A 33 -1.75 -6.04 10.01
C GLU A 33 -0.63 -7.09 10.00
N ILE A 34 -0.27 -7.65 8.83
CA ILE A 34 0.89 -8.55 8.70
C ILE A 34 2.18 -7.87 9.17
N VAL A 35 2.43 -6.62 8.77
CA VAL A 35 3.61 -5.86 9.22
C VAL A 35 3.63 -5.71 10.75
N LYS A 36 2.47 -5.45 11.37
CA LYS A 36 2.33 -5.36 12.82
C LYS A 36 2.61 -6.71 13.51
N GLU A 37 2.08 -7.80 12.98
CA GLU A 37 2.34 -9.15 13.48
C GLU A 37 3.83 -9.52 13.38
N LEU A 38 4.47 -9.21 12.26
CA LEU A 38 5.91 -9.45 12.08
C LEU A 38 6.75 -8.66 13.09
N ASN A 39 6.40 -7.40 13.38
CA ASN A 39 7.07 -6.63 14.42
C ASN A 39 6.89 -7.26 15.80
N TYR A 40 5.70 -7.77 16.12
CA TYR A 40 5.46 -8.50 17.36
C TYR A 40 6.34 -9.76 17.46
N LEU A 41 6.39 -10.58 16.39
CA LEU A 41 7.22 -11.79 16.35
C LEU A 41 8.71 -11.48 16.51
N ILE A 42 9.20 -10.40 15.89
CA ILE A 42 10.58 -9.95 16.06
C ILE A 42 10.86 -9.64 17.53
N GLU A 43 9.94 -8.93 18.20
CA GLU A 43 10.13 -8.54 19.60
C GLU A 43 10.11 -9.75 20.53
N VAL A 44 9.12 -10.64 20.39
CA VAL A 44 9.06 -11.89 21.17
C VAL A 44 10.32 -12.74 20.94
N THR A 45 10.80 -12.83 19.70
CA THR A 45 12.01 -13.61 19.37
C THR A 45 13.26 -13.04 20.04
N LYS A 46 13.38 -11.71 20.13
CA LYS A 46 14.48 -11.09 20.89
C LYS A 46 14.39 -11.40 22.39
N GLN A 47 13.19 -11.36 22.96
CA GLN A 47 12.99 -11.71 24.38
C GLN A 47 13.37 -13.17 24.63
N LEU A 48 12.97 -14.08 23.75
CA LEU A 48 13.40 -15.49 23.81
C LEU A 48 14.93 -15.62 23.70
N GLN A 49 15.56 -14.91 22.77
CA GLN A 49 17.02 -14.92 22.65
C GLN A 49 17.72 -14.49 23.95
N ILE A 50 17.19 -13.48 24.64
CA ILE A 50 17.72 -13.02 25.93
C ILE A 50 17.52 -14.09 27.00
N ASN A 51 16.30 -14.62 27.11
CA ASN A 51 15.93 -15.61 28.14
C ASN A 51 16.72 -16.93 28.01
N TYR A 52 17.04 -17.33 26.78
CA TYR A 52 17.75 -18.57 26.48
C TYR A 52 19.22 -18.34 26.08
N LYS A 53 19.78 -17.15 26.37
CA LYS A 53 21.17 -16.81 26.01
C LYS A 53 22.19 -17.73 26.68
N GLU A 54 21.90 -18.16 27.90
CA GLU A 54 22.77 -19.01 28.73
C GLU A 54 22.29 -20.46 28.79
N ASP A 55 21.60 -20.94 27.76
CA ASP A 55 21.23 -22.34 27.65
C ASP A 55 22.49 -23.22 27.52
N GLY A 56 22.68 -24.13 28.49
CA GLY A 56 23.77 -25.12 28.54
C GLY A 56 23.60 -26.27 27.55
N SER A 57 22.57 -26.23 26.70
CA SER A 57 22.32 -27.22 25.67
C SER A 57 23.43 -27.29 24.62
N LYS A 58 23.78 -28.52 24.21
CA LYS A 58 24.80 -28.78 23.17
C LYS A 58 24.41 -28.23 21.80
N ILE A 59 23.12 -28.09 21.52
CA ILE A 59 22.56 -27.54 20.29
C ILE A 59 21.75 -26.31 20.70
N ARG A 60 22.02 -25.16 20.07
CA ARG A 60 21.34 -23.90 20.36
C ARG A 60 20.51 -23.45 19.17
N PHE A 61 19.36 -22.87 19.45
CA PHE A 61 18.53 -22.26 18.42
C PHE A 61 19.19 -20.99 17.86
N ASN A 62 19.16 -20.81 16.54
CA ASN A 62 19.76 -19.65 15.88
C ASN A 62 18.76 -18.48 15.80
N TYR A 63 18.56 -17.81 16.94
CA TYR A 63 17.70 -16.63 17.04
C TYR A 63 18.11 -15.50 16.08
N VAL A 64 19.41 -15.32 15.83
CA VAL A 64 19.93 -14.27 14.94
C VAL A 64 19.42 -14.48 13.51
N ALA A 65 19.49 -15.72 13.01
CA ALA A 65 18.98 -16.05 11.68
C ALA A 65 17.47 -15.87 11.57
N LEU A 66 16.71 -16.30 12.59
CA LEU A 66 15.26 -16.10 12.61
C LEU A 66 14.89 -14.61 12.59
N ILE A 67 15.54 -13.79 13.42
CA ILE A 67 15.31 -12.34 13.44
C ILE A 67 15.62 -11.70 12.09
N ALA A 68 16.69 -12.14 11.42
CA ALA A 68 17.04 -11.66 10.08
C ALA A 68 15.96 -12.00 9.04
N GLN A 69 15.43 -13.24 9.07
CA GLN A 69 14.34 -13.65 8.18
C GLN A 69 13.05 -12.86 8.42
N LEU A 70 12.68 -12.66 9.69
CA LEU A 70 11.50 -11.86 10.05
C LEU A 70 11.63 -10.40 9.63
N ARG A 71 12.83 -9.81 9.76
CA ARG A 71 13.11 -8.46 9.26
C ARG A 71 12.98 -8.39 7.75
N ALA A 72 13.58 -9.33 7.01
CA ALA A 72 13.48 -9.36 5.57
C ALA A 72 12.02 -9.47 5.09
N ALA A 73 11.21 -10.33 5.73
CA ALA A 73 9.79 -10.45 5.43
C ALA A 73 9.01 -9.16 5.71
N ARG A 74 9.27 -8.51 6.85
CA ARG A 74 8.64 -7.23 7.20
C ARG A 74 9.01 -6.14 6.21
N ASP A 75 10.29 -6.02 5.89
CA ASP A 75 10.80 -4.98 5.00
C ASP A 75 10.22 -5.15 3.60
N GLY A 76 10.10 -6.38 3.09
CA GLY A 76 9.42 -6.66 1.82
C GLY A 76 7.92 -6.35 1.84
N ALA A 77 7.22 -6.64 2.94
CA ALA A 77 5.80 -6.27 3.08
C ALA A 77 5.60 -4.75 3.14
N GLN A 78 6.51 -4.02 3.78
CA GLN A 78 6.48 -2.57 3.85
C GLN A 78 6.82 -1.91 2.51
N GLU A 79 7.78 -2.47 1.77
CA GLU A 79 8.11 -2.03 0.41
C GLU A 79 6.89 -2.17 -0.51
N TYR A 80 6.17 -3.28 -0.44
CA TYR A 80 4.91 -3.46 -1.17
C TYR A 80 3.89 -2.37 -0.83
N LEU A 81 3.69 -2.01 0.44
CA LEU A 81 2.79 -0.90 0.81
C LEU A 81 3.22 0.44 0.18
N ASN A 82 4.52 0.73 0.19
CA ASN A 82 5.07 2.00 -0.30
C ASN A 82 4.97 2.14 -1.84
N ASP A 83 5.28 1.07 -2.57
CA ASP A 83 5.21 1.05 -4.03
C ASP A 83 3.76 1.23 -4.52
N ASN A 84 2.80 0.58 -3.85
CA ASN A 84 1.37 0.73 -4.16
C ASN A 84 0.81 2.12 -3.78
N LEU A 85 1.43 2.83 -2.83
CA LEU A 85 1.07 4.21 -2.51
C LEU A 85 1.48 5.19 -3.62
N MET A 86 2.60 4.93 -4.32
CA MET A 86 3.07 5.78 -5.42
C MET A 86 2.21 5.67 -6.67
N GLU A 87 1.62 4.51 -6.96
CA GLU A 87 0.82 4.29 -8.18
C GLU A 87 -0.53 5.04 -8.17
N LEU A 88 -1.05 5.39 -6.98
CA LEU A 88 -2.34 6.07 -6.82
C LEU A 88 -2.30 7.61 -6.96
N HIS A 89 -1.11 8.23 -7.01
CA HIS A 89 -0.98 9.69 -7.06
C HIS A 89 -0.39 10.20 -8.40
N THR A 90 -0.83 9.68 -9.54
CA THR A 90 -0.47 10.23 -10.87
C THR A 90 -1.55 11.17 -11.43
N ALA A 91 -1.91 12.21 -10.70
CA ALA A 91 -2.37 13.50 -11.26
C ALA A 91 -2.62 14.48 -10.10
N PRO A 92 -1.98 15.67 -10.10
CA PRO A 92 -2.41 16.76 -9.24
C PRO A 92 -3.90 17.04 -9.49
N PRO A 93 -4.72 17.28 -8.46
CA PRO A 93 -6.12 17.64 -8.66
C PRO A 93 -6.20 18.85 -9.60
N PRO A 94 -7.09 18.83 -10.60
CA PRO A 94 -7.16 19.88 -11.61
C PRO A 94 -7.39 21.24 -10.95
N VAL A 95 -6.59 22.24 -11.32
CA VAL A 95 -6.72 23.62 -10.83
C VAL A 95 -8.10 24.14 -11.23
N ILE A 96 -8.98 24.32 -10.26
CA ILE A 96 -10.30 24.95 -10.48
C ILE A 96 -10.04 26.44 -10.79
N LYS A 97 -10.07 26.81 -12.07
CA LYS A 97 -10.00 28.20 -12.51
C LYS A 97 -11.38 28.86 -12.38
N SER A 98 -11.81 29.15 -11.15
CA SER A 98 -12.92 30.08 -10.93
C SER A 98 -12.40 31.51 -11.10
N SER A 99 -12.91 32.25 -12.09
CA SER A 99 -12.65 33.68 -12.21
C SER A 99 -13.20 34.40 -10.98
N MET A 100 -12.36 35.14 -10.26
CA MET A 100 -12.77 35.96 -9.11
C MET A 100 -13.41 37.30 -9.55
N THR A 101 -13.58 37.53 -10.85
CA THR A 101 -14.10 38.79 -11.37
C THR A 101 -15.37 38.55 -12.18
N LYS A 102 -16.47 39.16 -11.74
CA LYS A 102 -17.73 39.27 -12.47
C LYS A 102 -17.83 40.68 -13.02
N VAL A 103 -17.67 40.84 -14.33
CA VAL A 103 -17.93 42.11 -15.01
C VAL A 103 -19.43 42.14 -15.33
N ALA A 104 -20.16 43.05 -14.67
CA ALA A 104 -21.56 43.33 -14.98
C ALA A 104 -21.65 44.26 -16.21
N PRO A 105 -22.75 44.19 -17.00
CA PRO A 105 -22.92 45.01 -18.20
C PRO A 105 -23.00 46.51 -17.91
#